data_AF-A0A943FBC7-F1
#
_entry.id   AF-A0A943FBC7-F1
#
_cell.length_a   1.000
_cell.length_b   1.000
_cell.length_c   1.000
_cell.angle_alpha   90.00
_cell.angle_beta   90.00
_cell.angle_gamma   90.00
#
_symmetry.space_group_name_H-M   'P 1'
#
loop_
_entity.id
_entity.type
_entity.pdbx_description
1 polymer ?
#
loop_
_entity_poly.entity_id
_entity_poly.type
_entity_poly.pdbx_seq_one_letter_code
_entity_poly.pdbx_strand_id
1 'polypeptide(L)'
;MKEILIAVKEVTDGAGTPHRFSYYRLEDAKGYGVCVKSGQGGTAVVPGITMRRSRIDALLGKLSRFAVSPVCARDVVEDWLAL
;
A
#
# COMPACT_ATOMS: atom_id res chain seq x y z
N MET A 1 -3.40 -14.72 7.84
CA MET A 1 -3.46 -13.33 7.33
C MET A 1 -4.13 -13.36 5.96
N LYS A 2 -5.15 -12.52 5.74
CA LYS A 2 -5.88 -12.42 4.48
C LYS A 2 -5.42 -11.17 3.73
N GLU A 3 -5.17 -11.29 2.42
CA GLU A 3 -4.90 -10.16 1.53
C GLU A 3 -6.15 -9.86 0.69
N ILE A 4 -6.63 -8.61 0.70
CA ILE A 4 -7.77 -8.18 -0.09
C ILE A 4 -7.30 -7.07 -1.04
N LEU A 5 -7.41 -7.29 -2.34
CA LEU A 5 -7.09 -6.27 -3.34
C LEU A 5 -8.06 -5.09 -3.21
N ILE A 6 -7.52 -3.89 -3.05
CA ILE A 6 -8.28 -2.64 -2.93
C ILE A 6 -8.19 -1.80 -4.19
N ALA A 7 -7.01 -1.72 -4.80
CA ALA A 7 -6.79 -0.92 -5.99
C ALA A 7 -5.64 -1.45 -6.85
N VAL A 8 -5.68 -1.13 -8.13
CA VAL A 8 -4.56 -1.27 -9.07
C VAL A 8 -4.33 0.08 -9.70
N LYS A 9 -3.08 0.52 -9.79
CA LYS A 9 -2.68 1.77 -10.41
C LYS A 9 -1.63 1.52 -11.47
N GLU A 10 -1.89 2.02 -12.67
CA GLU A 10 -0.89 2.13 -13.73
C GLU A 10 -0.41 3.58 -13.78
N VAL A 11 0.91 3.76 -13.79
CA VAL A 11 1.56 5.07 -13.80
C VAL A 11 2.83 4.98 -14.63
N THR A 12 3.14 6.05 -15.36
CA THR A 12 4.41 6.17 -16.06
C THR A 12 5.34 7.04 -15.21
N ASP A 13 6.56 6.59 -14.98
CA ASP A 13 7.55 7.38 -14.23
C ASP A 13 8.13 8.54 -15.06
N GLY A 14 9.00 9.34 -14.46
CA GLY A 14 9.65 10.46 -15.13
C GLY A 14 10.56 10.06 -16.30
N ALA A 15 10.94 8.79 -16.41
CA ALA A 15 11.73 8.27 -17.52
C ALA A 15 10.87 7.68 -18.65
N GLY A 16 9.54 7.73 -18.53
CA GLY A 16 8.62 7.13 -19.50
C GLY A 16 8.38 5.63 -19.30
N THR A 17 8.89 5.04 -18.21
CA THR A 17 8.72 3.60 -17.94
C THR A 17 7.35 3.36 -17.29
N PRO A 18 6.51 2.46 -17.83
CA PRO A 18 5.24 2.11 -17.21
C PRO A 18 5.45 1.21 -15.99
N HIS A 19 4.74 1.54 -14.92
CA HIS A 19 4.68 0.78 -13.68
C HIS A 19 3.23 0.43 -13.37
N ARG A 20 3.04 -0.77 -12.83
CA ARG A 20 1.75 -1.23 -12.31
C ARG A 20 1.91 -1.58 -10.83
N PHE A 21 1.13 -0.92 -9.98
CA PHE A 21 1.11 -1.17 -8.55
C PHE A 21 -0.25 -1.71 -8.10
N SER A 22 -0.24 -2.75 -7.28
CA SER A 22 -1.42 -3.35 -6.68
C SER A 22 -1.39 -3.13 -5.17
N TYR A 23 -2.49 -2.61 -4.62
CA TYR A 23 -2.63 -2.23 -3.22
C TYR A 23 -3.60 -3.17 -2.52
N TYR A 24 -3.16 -3.81 -1.45
CA TYR A 24 -3.92 -4.79 -0.70
C TYR A 24 -4.09 -4.34 0.75
N ARG A 25 -5.28 -4.57 1.30
CA ARG A 25 -5.53 -4.55 2.73
C ARG A 25 -5.15 -5.90 3.32
N LEU A 26 -4.30 -5.88 4.35
CA LEU A 26 -4.01 -7.05 5.16
C LEU A 26 -5.01 -7.10 6.31
N GLU A 27 -5.58 -8.27 6.56
CA GLU A 27 -6.50 -8.51 7.67
C GLU A 27 -6.07 -9.76 8.46
N ASP A 28 -5.81 -9.60 9.76
CA ASP A 28 -5.63 -10.70 10.70
C ASP A 28 -6.07 -10.31 12.13
N ALA A 29 -5.84 -11.19 13.10
CA ALA A 29 -6.21 -10.97 14.50
C ALA A 29 -5.44 -9.80 15.17
N LYS A 30 -4.31 -9.37 14.59
CA LYS A 30 -3.50 -8.23 15.06
C LYS A 30 -3.96 -6.91 14.42
N GLY A 31 -5.02 -6.95 13.62
CA GLY A 31 -5.65 -5.79 13.02
C GLY A 31 -5.41 -5.70 11.52
N TYR A 32 -5.29 -4.46 11.04
CA TYR A 32 -5.21 -4.15 9.62
C TYR A 32 -3.85 -3.60 9.24
N GLY A 33 -3.38 -3.96 8.04
CA GLY A 33 -2.14 -3.47 7.45
C GLY A 33 -2.26 -3.23 5.94
N VAL A 34 -1.15 -2.88 5.31
CA VAL A 34 -1.07 -2.68 3.86
C VAL A 34 -0.04 -3.60 3.22
N CYS A 35 -0.31 -4.00 1.98
CA CYS A 35 0.66 -4.63 1.11
C CYS A 35 0.63 -3.95 -0.26
N VAL A 36 1.80 -3.59 -0.78
CA VAL A 36 1.97 -2.96 -2.08
C VAL A 36 2.85 -3.86 -2.94
N LYS A 37 2.36 -4.26 -4.10
CA LYS A 37 3.07 -5.11 -5.06
C LYS A 37 3.29 -4.36 -6.36
N SER A 38 4.49 -4.46 -6.93
CA SER A 38 4.81 -4.01 -8.28
C SER A 38 4.68 -5.17 -9.26
N GLY A 39 4.13 -4.90 -10.44
CA GLY A 39 4.11 -5.86 -11.56
C GLY A 39 5.52 -6.30 -12.01
N GLN A 40 6.56 -5.58 -11.60
CA GLN A 40 7.97 -5.88 -11.88
C GLN A 40 8.67 -6.67 -10.74
N GLY A 41 7.93 -7.12 -9.73
CA GLY A 41 8.43 -8.05 -8.70
C GLY A 41 8.71 -7.46 -7.31
N GLY A 42 8.68 -6.13 -7.14
CA GLY A 42 8.83 -5.48 -5.83
C GLY A 42 7.61 -5.69 -4.93
N THR A 43 7.81 -5.97 -3.63
CA THR A 43 6.72 -6.12 -2.65
C THR A 43 7.10 -5.47 -1.32
N ALA A 44 6.17 -4.73 -0.72
CA ALA A 44 6.28 -4.23 0.63
C ALA A 44 5.05 -4.63 1.44
N VAL A 45 5.28 -5.16 2.63
CA VAL A 45 4.26 -5.65 3.56
C VAL A 45 4.44 -4.93 4.90
N VAL A 46 3.38 -4.27 5.36
CA VAL A 46 3.35 -3.58 6.65
C VAL A 46 2.09 -3.99 7.40
N PRO A 47 2.15 -5.06 8.23
CA PRO A 47 1.03 -5.56 8.99
C PRO A 47 0.74 -4.71 10.24
N GLY A 48 -0.44 -4.86 10.84
CA GLY A 48 -0.71 -4.37 12.21
C GLY A 48 -0.63 -2.86 12.41
N ILE A 49 -0.93 -2.06 11.37
CA ILE A 49 -0.91 -0.59 11.41
C ILE A 49 -2.01 -0.04 12.33
N THR A 50 -3.22 -0.62 12.27
CA THR A 50 -4.35 -0.13 13.06
C THR A 50 -5.42 -1.19 13.26
N MET A 51 -6.18 -1.11 14.36
CA MET A 51 -7.38 -1.94 14.59
C MET A 51 -8.63 -1.41 13.87
N ARG A 52 -8.56 -0.22 13.25
CA ARG A 52 -9.72 0.43 12.62
C ARG A 52 -9.70 0.23 11.10
N ARG A 53 -10.65 -0.55 10.57
CA ARG A 53 -10.81 -0.80 9.13
C ARG A 53 -10.90 0.50 8.31
N SER A 54 -11.66 1.49 8.78
CA SER A 54 -11.81 2.76 8.09
C SER A 54 -10.49 3.55 7.95
N ARG A 55 -9.60 3.46 8.95
CA ARG A 55 -8.30 4.14 8.92
C ARG A 55 -7.34 3.49 7.92
N ILE A 56 -7.32 2.15 7.85
CA ILE A 56 -6.49 1.46 6.87
C ILE A 56 -6.99 1.68 5.44
N ASP A 57 -8.32 1.75 5.25
CA ASP A 57 -8.92 2.02 3.94
C ASP A 57 -8.61 3.43 3.46
N ALA A 58 -8.65 4.41 4.36
CA ALA A 58 -8.25 5.78 4.06
C ALA A 58 -6.75 5.86 3.69
N LEU A 59 -5.87 5.14 4.39
CA LEU A 59 -4.45 5.06 4.06
C LEU A 59 -4.23 4.44 2.67
N LEU A 60 -4.87 3.29 2.39
CA LEU A 60 -4.80 2.64 1.08
C LEU A 60 -5.31 3.53 -0.05
N GLY A 61 -6.35 4.32 0.21
CA GLY A 61 -6.82 5.36 -0.72
C GLY A 61 -5.75 6.41 -1.03
N LYS A 62 -4.99 6.86 -0.03
CA LYS A 62 -3.86 7.78 -0.24
C LYS A 62 -2.71 7.12 -1.01
N LEU A 63 -2.28 5.93 -0.61
CA LEU A 63 -1.17 5.20 -1.25
C LEU A 63 -1.46 4.96 -2.74
N SER A 64 -2.67 4.50 -3.07
CA SER A 64 -3.08 4.24 -4.45
C SER A 64 -3.26 5.51 -5.27
N ARG A 65 -3.80 6.58 -4.67
CA ARG A 65 -3.96 7.88 -5.33
C ARG A 65 -2.62 8.46 -5.79
N PHE A 66 -1.59 8.36 -4.95
CA PHE A 66 -0.25 8.88 -5.25
C PHE A 66 0.70 7.86 -5.88
N ALA A 67 0.17 6.69 -6.28
CA ALA A 67 0.95 5.63 -6.90
C ALA A 67 2.22 5.25 -6.09
N VAL A 68 2.10 5.18 -4.76
CA VAL A 68 3.22 4.84 -3.87
C VAL A 68 3.75 3.45 -4.27
N SER A 69 5.04 3.39 -4.55
CA SER A 69 5.73 2.15 -4.95
C SER A 69 6.02 1.28 -3.72
N PRO A 70 6.29 -0.03 -3.90
CA PRO A 70 6.74 -0.88 -2.80
C PRO A 70 8.00 -0.36 -2.10
N VAL A 71 8.92 0.29 -2.84
CA VAL A 71 10.20 0.77 -2.29
C VAL A 71 9.97 1.84 -1.22
N CYS A 72 9.04 2.76 -1.44
CA CYS A 72 8.77 3.87 -0.53
C CYS A 72 7.60 3.58 0.44
N ALA A 73 6.93 2.43 0.31
CA ALA A 73 5.68 2.18 1.03
C ALA A 73 5.85 2.19 2.55
N ARG A 74 6.97 1.68 3.07
CA ARG A 74 7.23 1.67 4.51
C ARG A 74 7.44 3.08 5.05
N ASP A 75 8.31 3.86 4.42
CA ASP A 75 8.61 5.24 4.82
C ASP A 75 7.34 6.10 4.85
N VAL A 76 6.51 6.02 3.79
CA VAL A 76 5.24 6.77 3.72
C VAL A 76 4.25 6.35 4.82
N VAL A 77 4.23 5.07 5.19
CA VAL A 77 3.37 4.58 6.28
C VAL A 77 3.88 5.07 7.63
N GLU A 78 5.19 5.06 7.85
CA GLU A 78 5.82 5.55 9.08
C GLU A 78 5.58 7.06 9.24
N ASP A 79 5.76 7.85 8.17
CA ASP A 79 5.43 9.27 8.14
C ASP A 79 3.94 9.52 8.45
N TRP A 80 3.05 8.69 7.90
CA TRP A 80 1.61 8.81 8.18
C TRP A 80 1.25 8.51 9.64
N LEU A 81 1.98 7.61 10.30
CA LEU A 81 1.78 7.26 11.70
C LEU A 81 2.34 8.30 12.68
N ALA A 82 3.30 9.10 12.23
CA ALA A 82 3.88 10.18 13.02
C ALA A 82 3.01 11.46 13.06
N LEU A 83 1.94 11.53 12.25
CA LEU A 83 0.97 12.63 12.15
C LEU A 83 -0.28 12.39 13.00
#